data_AF-A0A8T4JV36-F1
#
_entry.id   AF-A0A8T4JV36-F1
#
_cell.length_a   1.000
_cell.length_b   1.000
_cell.length_c   1.000
_cell.angle_alpha   90.00
_cell.angle_beta   90.00
_cell.angle_gamma   90.00
#
_symmetry.space_group_name_H-M   'P 1'
#
loop_
_entity.id
_entity.type
_entity.pdbx_description
1 polymer ?
#
loop_
_entity_poly.entity_id
_entity_poly.type
_entity_poly.pdbx_seq_one_letter_code
_entity_poly.pdbx_strand_id
1 'polypeptide(L)' 'MQEKEILKLLKKEDFGFSITELSNKLKIPRNQIRILLAKLEGARKVKHRNVGMAKMYLLVHGGEGNEA' A
#
# COMPACT_ATOMS: atom_id res chain seq x y z
N MET A 1 -9.68 -3.21 -10.90
CA MET A 1 -9.27 -4.53 -10.36
C MET A 1 -7.98 -4.45 -9.53
N GLN A 2 -6.91 -3.81 -10.02
CA GLN A 2 -5.59 -3.81 -9.36
C GLN A 2 -5.52 -3.09 -7.99
N GLU A 3 -6.37 -2.08 -7.74
CA GLU A 3 -6.41 -1.36 -6.46
C GLU A 3 -6.75 -2.28 -5.28
N LYS A 4 -7.67 -3.23 -5.49
CA LYS A 4 -8.09 -4.17 -4.44
C LYS A 4 -6.97 -5.14 -4.06
N GLU A 5 -6.16 -5.56 -5.03
CA GLU A 5 -5.02 -6.45 -4.80
C GLU A 5 -3.92 -5.77 -3.99
N ILE A 6 -3.64 -4.48 -4.26
CA ILE A 6 -2.72 -3.68 -3.44
C ILE A 6 -3.23 -3.59 -1.99
N LEU A 7 -4.51 -3.29 -1.79
CA LEU A 7 -5.10 -3.21 -0.45
C LEU A 7 -5.06 -4.54 0.29
N LYS A 8 -5.37 -5.66 -0.38
CA LYS A 8 -5.25 -7.01 0.21
C LYS A 8 -3.82 -7.32 0.61
N LEU A 9 -2.85 -6.95 -0.21
CA LEU A 9 -1.44 -7.18 0.08
C LEU A 9 -1.02 -6.34 1.29
N LEU A 10 -1.35 -5.05 1.30
CA LEU A 10 -1.07 -4.14 2.42
C LEU A 10 -1.78 -4.54 3.71
N LYS A 11 -2.94 -5.21 3.66
CA LYS A 11 -3.62 -5.75 4.85
C LYS A 11 -2.88 -6.95 5.46
N LYS A 12 -2.08 -7.67 4.67
CA LYS A 12 -1.32 -8.83 5.17
C LYS A 12 -0.01 -8.45 5.86
N GLU A 13 0.48 -7.23 5.65
CA GLU A 13 1.80 -6.81 6.12
C GLU A 13 1.72 -5.48 6.89
N ASP A 14 1.95 -5.54 8.20
CA ASP A 14 1.85 -4.38 9.08
C ASP A 14 2.94 -3.34 8.78
N PHE A 15 4.10 -3.79 8.31
CA PHE A 15 5.23 -2.91 7.99
C PHE A 15 5.09 -2.15 6.67
N GLY A 16 4.12 -2.54 5.84
CA GLY A 16 3.89 -1.97 4.52
C GLY A 16 4.85 -2.47 3.46
N PHE A 17 4.69 -1.98 2.23
CA PHE A 17 5.55 -2.34 1.10
C PHE A 17 6.10 -1.12 0.38
N SER A 18 7.33 -1.23 -0.11
CA SER A 18 7.87 -0.28 -1.08
C SER A 18 7.24 -0.47 -2.46
N ILE A 19 7.38 0.54 -3.33
CA ILE A 19 6.94 0.45 -4.74
C ILE A 19 7.61 -0.74 -5.45
N THR A 20 8.88 -1.00 -5.15
CA THR A 20 9.63 -2.11 -5.75
C THR A 20 9.08 -3.46 -5.32
N GLU A 21 8.76 -3.64 -4.03
CA GLU A 21 8.17 -4.88 -3.53
C GLU A 21 6.76 -5.10 -4.08
N LEU A 22 5.93 -4.05 -4.13
CA LEU A 22 4.61 -4.12 -4.76
C LEU A 22 4.70 -4.51 -6.23
N SER A 23 5.66 -3.92 -6.96
CA SER A 23 5.91 -4.22 -8.37
C SER A 23 6.32 -5.68 -8.57
N ASN A 24 7.23 -6.20 -7.73
CA ASN A 24 7.70 -7.58 -7.80
C ASN A 24 6.59 -8.59 -7.43
N LYS A 25 5.81 -8.32 -6.38
CA LYS A 25 4.76 -9.23 -5.90
C LYS A 25 3.55 -9.27 -6.83
N LEU A 26 3.15 -8.13 -7.37
CA LEU A 26 1.98 -8.04 -8.24
C LEU A 26 2.32 -8.20 -9.73
N LYS A 27 3.60 -8.24 -10.09
CA LYS A 27 4.10 -8.21 -11.49
C LYS A 27 3.53 -7.02 -12.28
N ILE A 28 3.35 -5.89 -11.61
CA ILE A 28 2.85 -4.63 -12.17
C ILE A 28 4.02 -3.65 -12.32
N PRO A 29 4.12 -2.90 -13.42
CA PRO A 29 5.16 -1.88 -13.58
C PRO A 29 5.13 -0.84 -12.46
N ARG A 30 6.32 -0.43 -11.98
CA ARG A 30 6.46 0.58 -10.91
C ARG A 30 5.69 1.87 -11.18
N ASN A 31 5.62 2.32 -12.44
CA ASN A 31 4.86 3.52 -12.81
C ASN A 31 3.35 3.35 -12.55
N GLN A 32 2.80 2.19 -12.90
CA GLN A 32 1.39 1.88 -12.65
C GLN A 32 1.12 1.75 -11.14
N ILE A 33 2.02 1.12 -10.37
CA ILE A 33 1.95 1.10 -8.90
C ILE A 33 1.92 2.53 -8.33
N ARG A 34 2.76 3.45 -8.81
CA ARG A 34 2.77 4.86 -8.37
C ARG A 34 1.43 5.55 -8.61
N ILE A 35 0.84 5.37 -9.78
CA ILE A 35 -0.46 5.95 -10.12
C ILE A 35 -1.56 5.39 -9.20
N LEU A 36 -1.56 4.07 -8.99
CA LEU A 36 -2.54 3.41 -8.11
C LEU A 36 -2.38 3.87 -6.65
N LEU A 37 -1.16 3.95 -6.14
CA LEU A 37 -0.89 4.43 -4.78
C LEU A 37 -1.28 5.90 -4.60
N ALA A 38 -0.98 6.77 -5.58
CA ALA A 38 -1.40 8.17 -5.52
C ALA A 38 -2.93 8.31 -5.44
N LYS A 39 -3.66 7.49 -6.19
CA LYS A 39 -5.14 7.45 -6.12
C LYS A 39 -5.63 6.96 -4.76
N LEU A 40 -5.04 5.90 -4.21
CA LEU A 40 -5.40 5.37 -2.89
C LEU A 40 -5.02 6.33 -1.75
N GLU A 41 -3.93 7.08 -1.89
CA GLU A 41 -3.46 8.10 -0.96
C GLU A 41 -4.41 9.30 -0.97
N GLY A 42 -4.81 9.77 -2.16
CA GLY A 42 -5.87 10.78 -2.31
C GLY A 42 -7.21 10.36 -1.71
N ALA A 43 -7.53 9.06 -1.77
CA ALA A 43 -8.70 8.47 -1.13
C ALA A 43 -8.50 8.14 0.37
N ARG A 44 -7.35 8.49 0.97
CA ARG A 44 -6.98 8.22 2.37
C ARG A 44 -7.06 6.74 2.78
N LYS A 45 -6.91 5.82 1.83
CA LYS A 45 -6.87 4.37 2.09
C LYS A 45 -5.48 3.87 2.42
N VAL A 46 -4.46 4.55 1.94
CA VAL A 46 -3.05 4.24 2.21
C VAL A 46 -2.31 5.49 2.66
N LYS A 47 -1.31 5.29 3.49
CA LYS A 47 -0.35 6.32 3.92
C LYS A 47 1.04 5.82 3.60
N HIS A 48 2.01 6.73 3.58
CA HIS A 48 3.40 6.35 3.45
C HIS A 48 4.19 6.77 4.68
N ARG A 49 5.24 6.02 4.98
CA ARG A 49 6.30 6.41 5.91
C ARG A 49 7.65 6.23 5.22
N ASN A 50 8.63 7.01 5.64
CA ASN A 50 10.01 6.82 5.19
C ASN A 50 10.73 5.93 6.21
N VAL A 51 11.35 4.86 5.71
CA VAL A 51 12.21 3.96 6.49
C VAL A 51 13.60 4.03 5.84
N GLY A 52 14.50 4.79 6.47
CA GLY A 52 15.77 5.17 5.84
C GLY A 52 15.50 5.93 4.53
N MET A 53 16.01 5.42 3.41
CA MET A 53 15.82 5.99 2.07
C MET A 53 14.58 5.43 1.33
N ALA A 54 13.89 4.44 1.91
CA ALA A 54 12.76 3.78 1.26
C ALA A 54 11.41 4.38 1.69
N LYS A 55 10.53 4.61 0.71
CA LYS A 55 9.13 5.00 0.94
C LYS A 55 8.27 3.75 1.06
N MET A 56 7.79 3.47 2.26
CA MET A 56 6.95 2.32 2.59
C MET A 56 5.49 2.73 2.64
N TYR A 57 4.64 2.07 1.85
CA TYR A 57 3.20 2.31 1.82
C TYR A 57 2.50 1.34 2.74
N LEU A 58 1.56 1.85 3.52
CA LEU A 58 0.83 1.17 4.57
C LEU A 58 -0.67 1.40 4.37
N LEU A 59 -1.50 0.46 4.82
CA LEU A 59 -2.93 0.70 4.91
C LEU A 59 -3.21 1.75 6.00
N VAL A 60 -4.08 2.71 5.71
CA VAL A 60 -4.63 3.59 6.75
C VAL A 60 -5.72 2.79 7.45
N HIS A 61 -5.40 2.25 8.63
CA HIS A 61 -6.41 1.71 9.54
C HIS A 61 -7.28 2.85 10.05
N GLY A 62 -8.32 3.19 9.30
CA GLY A 62 -9.49 3.88 9.80
C GLY A 62 -10.55 2.85 10.14
N GLY A 63 -10.50 2.30 11.37
CA GLY A 63 -11.57 1.52 12.00
C GLY A 63 -11.92 0.15 11.37
N GLU A 64 -11.13 -0.88 11.67
CA GLU A 64 -11.70 -2.19 12.00
C GLU A 64 -11.41 -2.39 13.49
N GLY A 65 -12.48 -2.64 14.25
CA GLY A 65 -12.52 -2.56 15.71
C GLY A 65 -11.59 -3.53 16.41
N ASN A 66 -11.15 -3.06 17.57
CA ASN A 66 -10.83 -3.91 18.70
C ASN A 66 -12.12 -4.61 19.17
N GLU A 67 -12.40 -5.79 18.65
CA GLU A 67 -13.25 -6.85 19.23
C GLU A 67 -12.44 -8.14 19.01
N ALA A 68 -11.99 -8.90 20.00
CA ALA A 68 -12.45 -9.13 21.37
C ALA A 68 -11.27 -9.40 22.32
#